data_AF-A0A1H3P8J8-F1
#
_entry.id   AF-A0A1H3P8J8-F1
#
_cell.length_a   1.000
_cell.length_b   1.000
_cell.length_c   1.000
_cell.angle_alpha   90.00
_cell.angle_beta   90.00
_cell.angle_gamma   90.00
#
_symmetry.space_group_name_H-M   'P 1'
#
loop_
_entity.id
_entity.type
_entity.pdbx_description
1 polymer ?
#
loop_
_entity_poly.entity_id
_entity_poly.type
_entity_poly.pdbx_seq_one_letter_code
_entity_poly.pdbx_strand_id
1 'polypeptide(L)'
;MQLRLINLTHIIVLIILSIFLGLLTISAQASCKGCLCPGDPCRLCPLPPMATDTVAADEPETCRRIREEVIPISSLPGSNEYFASLDKSTMACIKNGGDVIKNSRRNQEFTSRVYCKPYLPSIK
;
A
#
# COMPACT_ATOMS: atom_id res chain seq x y z
N MET A 1 30.23 -28.83 -39.27
CA MET A 1 29.01 -27.99 -39.26
C MET A 1 28.00 -28.37 -38.17
N GLN A 2 27.88 -29.65 -37.76
CA GLN A 2 26.90 -30.11 -36.77
C GLN A 2 26.97 -29.40 -35.40
N LEU A 3 28.17 -29.15 -34.86
CA LEU A 3 28.35 -28.50 -33.55
C LEU A 3 27.85 -27.04 -33.50
N ARG A 4 27.89 -26.33 -34.63
CA ARG A 4 27.38 -24.95 -34.73
C ARG A 4 25.86 -24.90 -34.80
N LEU A 5 25.24 -25.94 -35.36
CA LEU A 5 23.79 -26.06 -35.48
C LEU A 5 23.12 -26.35 -34.13
N ILE A 6 23.74 -27.20 -33.31
CA ILE A 6 23.27 -27.55 -31.94
C ILE A 6 23.38 -26.34 -31.00
N ASN A 7 24.46 -25.56 -31.10
CA ASN A 7 24.60 -24.34 -30.30
C ASN A 7 23.59 -23.27 -30.73
N LEU A 8 23.27 -23.19 -32.03
CA LEU A 8 22.27 -22.27 -32.55
C LEU A 8 20.86 -22.64 -32.05
N THR A 9 20.50 -23.93 -32.03
CA THR A 9 19.20 -24.37 -31.50
C THR A 9 19.06 -24.13 -30.01
N HIS A 10 20.13 -24.34 -29.22
CA HIS A 10 20.12 -24.01 -27.79
C HIS A 10 19.88 -22.53 -27.51
N ILE A 11 20.52 -21.64 -28.28
CA ILE A 11 20.32 -20.18 -28.14
C ILE A 11 18.88 -19.80 -28.48
N ILE A 12 18.31 -20.38 -29.54
CA ILE A 12 16.92 -20.11 -29.94
C ILE A 12 15.93 -20.57 -28.85
N VAL A 13 16.15 -21.75 -28.26
CA VAL A 13 15.30 -22.26 -27.17
C VAL A 13 15.37 -21.36 -25.95
N LEU A 14 16.56 -20.88 -25.56
CA LEU A 14 16.72 -19.96 -24.44
C LEU A 14 16.03 -18.62 -24.68
N ILE A 15 16.11 -18.09 -25.91
CA ILE A 15 15.41 -16.85 -26.29
C ILE A 15 13.89 -17.04 -26.19
N ILE A 16 13.35 -18.12 -26.76
CA ILE A 16 11.90 -18.41 -26.69
C ILE A 16 11.43 -18.55 -25.23
N LEU A 17 12.20 -19.25 -24.40
CA LEU A 17 11.87 -19.44 -22.98
C LEU A 17 11.87 -18.10 -22.22
N SER A 18 12.85 -17.24 -22.48
CA SER A 18 12.93 -15.91 -21.85
C SER A 18 11.80 -14.97 -22.30
N ILE A 19 11.39 -15.01 -23.56
CA ILE A 19 10.23 -14.26 -24.07
C ILE A 19 8.93 -14.76 -23.43
N PHE A 20 8.75 -16.08 -23.31
CA PHE A 20 7.59 -16.67 -22.63
C PHE A 20 7.52 -16.30 -21.15
N LEU A 21 8.65 -16.30 -20.43
CA LEU A 21 8.70 -15.84 -19.04
C LEU A 21 8.37 -14.35 -18.89
N GLY A 22 8.85 -13.51 -19.82
CA GLY A 22 8.54 -12.07 -19.82
C GLY A 22 7.07 -11.75 -20.06
N LEU A 23 6.35 -12.58 -20.84
CA LEU A 23 4.92 -12.41 -21.09
C LEU A 23 4.06 -12.80 -19.87
N LEU A 24 4.53 -13.74 -19.04
CA LEU A 24 3.82 -14.17 -17.83
C LEU A 24 3.91 -13.17 -16.67
N THR A 25 4.91 -12.28 -16.66
CA THR A 25 5.04 -11.25 -15.60
C THR A 25 4.16 -10.03 -15.84
N ILE A 26 3.70 -9.80 -17.08
CA ILE A 26 2.84 -8.65 -17.42
C ILE A 26 1.39 -8.86 -16.92
N SER A 27 0.94 -10.11 -16.81
CA SER A 27 -0.46 -10.45 -16.49
C SER A 27 -0.78 -10.58 -14.99
N ALA A 28 0.17 -10.31 -14.09
CA ALA A 28 -0.07 -10.33 -12.65
C ALA A 28 -0.60 -9.00 -12.08
N GLN A 29 -0.70 -7.95 -12.89
CA GLN A 29 -1.46 -6.75 -12.53
C GLN A 29 -2.94 -6.99 -12.84
N ALA A 30 -3.59 -7.82 -12.03
CA ALA A 30 -5.05 -7.75 -11.93
C ALA A 30 -5.42 -6.27 -11.73
N SER A 31 -6.31 -5.75 -12.58
CA SER A 31 -6.80 -4.36 -12.54
C SER A 31 -7.19 -3.98 -11.11
N CYS A 32 -6.25 -3.41 -10.36
CA CYS A 32 -6.46 -3.12 -8.95
C CYS A 32 -7.26 -1.82 -8.87
N LYS A 33 -8.54 -1.95 -8.55
CA LYS A 33 -9.47 -0.83 -8.41
C LYS A 33 -9.62 -0.47 -6.94
N GLY A 34 -9.42 0.80 -6.60
CA GLY A 34 -9.59 1.34 -5.25
C GLY A 34 -8.28 1.86 -4.65
N CYS A 35 -8.29 2.10 -3.34
CA CYS A 35 -7.16 2.71 -2.63
C CYS A 35 -6.15 1.71 -2.05
N LEU A 36 -6.58 0.48 -1.76
CA LEU A 36 -5.73 -0.58 -1.19
C LEU A 36 -5.00 -1.35 -2.30
N CYS A 37 -4.29 -0.59 -3.15
CA CYS A 37 -3.58 -1.08 -4.31
C CYS A 37 -2.09 -0.77 -4.22
N PRO A 38 -1.23 -1.57 -4.86
CA PRO A 38 0.20 -1.31 -4.84
C PRO A 38 0.55 0.10 -5.31
N GLY A 39 1.49 0.73 -4.62
CA GLY A 39 1.88 2.12 -4.82
C GLY A 39 1.00 3.15 -4.13
N ASP A 40 0.02 2.72 -3.33
CA ASP A 40 -0.88 3.58 -2.53
C ASP A 40 -1.42 4.81 -3.29
N PRO A 41 -2.26 4.59 -4.32
CA PRO A 41 -2.72 5.67 -5.21
C PRO A 41 -3.57 6.73 -4.49
N CYS A 42 -4.09 6.41 -3.30
CA CYS A 42 -4.89 7.33 -2.50
C CYS A 42 -4.10 7.99 -1.35
N ARG A 43 -2.81 7.69 -1.22
CA ARG A 43 -1.93 8.21 -0.16
C ARG A 43 -2.53 7.99 1.23
N LEU A 44 -2.94 6.76 1.49
CA LEU A 44 -3.57 6.36 2.73
C LEU A 44 -2.61 6.48 3.92
N CYS A 45 -3.10 6.95 5.06
CA CYS A 45 -2.36 6.85 6.32
C CYS A 45 -2.98 5.80 7.25
N PRO A 46 -2.16 4.93 7.87
CA PRO A 46 -2.64 3.91 8.79
C PRO A 46 -3.22 4.53 10.05
N LEU A 47 -4.30 3.93 10.57
CA LEU A 47 -4.90 4.28 11.85
C LEU A 47 -4.86 3.07 12.83
N PRO A 48 -4.61 3.31 14.13
CA PRO A 48 -4.13 4.57 14.71
C PRO A 48 -2.66 4.83 14.32
N PRO A 49 -2.14 6.07 14.49
CA PRO A 49 -0.72 6.33 14.39
C PRO A 49 0.07 5.46 15.37
N MET A 50 1.03 4.71 14.86
CA MET A 50 1.92 3.87 15.64
C MET A 50 3.28 4.56 15.80
N ALA A 51 3.94 4.36 16.94
CA ALA A 51 5.29 4.89 17.17
C ALA A 51 6.35 4.31 16.20
N THR A 52 6.04 3.18 15.57
CA THR A 52 6.88 2.51 14.57
C THR A 52 6.61 2.97 13.14
N ASP A 53 5.61 3.83 12.92
CA ASP A 53 5.26 4.27 11.58
C ASP A 53 6.35 5.14 10.97
N THR A 54 6.61 4.92 9.68
CA THR A 54 7.50 5.79 8.92
C THR A 54 6.72 7.00 8.41
N VAL A 55 7.20 8.18 8.75
CA VAL A 55 6.60 9.46 8.36
C VAL A 55 7.18 9.90 7.02
N ALA A 56 6.36 9.91 5.98
CA ALA A 56 6.73 10.52 4.71
C ALA A 56 6.82 12.04 4.86
N ALA A 57 7.86 12.67 4.30
CA ALA A 57 8.06 14.11 4.39
C ALA A 57 6.98 14.92 3.65
N ASP A 58 6.37 14.32 2.63
CA ASP A 58 5.37 14.92 1.74
C ASP A 58 3.94 14.42 2.03
N GLU A 59 3.69 13.86 3.21
CA GLU A 59 2.40 13.26 3.55
C GLU A 59 1.21 14.22 3.33
N PRO A 60 0.01 13.69 3.06
CA PRO A 60 -1.20 14.49 2.96
C PRO A 60 -1.51 15.24 4.26
N GLU A 61 -2.02 16.48 4.13
CA GLU A 61 -2.26 17.35 5.28
C GLU A 61 -3.19 16.71 6.34
N THR A 62 -4.23 15.99 5.90
CA THR A 62 -5.13 15.24 6.80
C THR A 62 -4.35 14.26 7.68
N CYS A 63 -3.37 13.54 7.12
CA CYS A 63 -2.55 12.59 7.86
C CYS A 63 -1.66 13.28 8.90
N ARG A 64 -1.05 14.41 8.52
CA ARG A 64 -0.26 15.24 9.45
C ARG A 64 -1.12 15.70 10.64
N ARG A 65 -2.31 16.24 10.37
CA ARG A 65 -3.23 16.73 11.41
C ARG A 65 -3.69 15.62 12.36
N ILE A 66 -3.94 14.40 11.86
CA ILE A 66 -4.30 13.26 12.70
C ILE A 66 -3.18 12.94 13.69
N ARG A 67 -1.91 12.94 13.26
CA ARG A 67 -0.78 12.68 14.17
C ARG A 67 -0.54 13.78 15.18
N GLU A 68 -0.85 15.03 14.82
CA GLU A 68 -0.80 16.16 15.77
C GLU A 68 -1.91 16.05 16.83
N GLU A 69 -3.10 15.55 16.46
CA GLU A 69 -4.25 15.40 17.36
C GLU A 69 -4.22 14.09 18.18
N VAL A 70 -3.60 13.03 17.64
CA VAL A 70 -3.54 11.70 18.25
C VAL A 70 -2.09 11.26 18.40
N ILE A 71 -1.67 11.16 19.67
CA ILE A 71 -0.33 10.74 20.05
C ILE A 71 -0.08 9.31 19.53
N PRO A 72 1.05 9.06 18.84
CA PRO A 72 1.42 7.73 18.40
C PRO A 72 1.55 6.75 19.56
N ILE A 73 1.03 5.54 19.38
CA ILE A 73 1.04 4.49 20.40
C ILE A 73 1.96 3.32 20.02
N SER A 74 2.40 2.56 21.01
CA SER A 74 3.14 1.30 20.80
C SER A 74 2.30 0.06 21.13
N SER A 75 1.06 0.25 21.60
CA SER A 75 0.19 -0.85 22.02
C SER A 75 -0.25 -1.70 20.83
N LEU A 76 -0.25 -3.02 21.02
CA LEU A 76 -0.60 -3.97 19.98
C LEU A 76 -2.11 -3.94 19.67
N PRO A 77 -2.50 -4.29 18.42
CA PRO A 77 -3.90 -4.46 18.07
C PRO A 77 -4.62 -5.44 19.01
N GLY A 78 -5.72 -5.00 19.60
CA GLY A 78 -6.50 -5.79 20.56
C GLY A 78 -6.42 -5.32 22.01
N SER A 79 -5.53 -4.38 22.34
CA SER A 79 -5.52 -3.73 23.65
C SER A 79 -6.55 -2.60 23.75
N ASN A 80 -6.94 -2.24 24.97
CA ASN A 80 -7.88 -1.14 25.20
C ASN A 80 -7.31 0.21 24.71
N GLU A 81 -6.01 0.43 24.91
CA GLU A 81 -5.32 1.64 24.45
C GLU A 81 -5.30 1.72 22.92
N TYR A 82 -5.13 0.57 22.25
CA TYR A 82 -5.21 0.50 20.79
C TYR A 82 -6.59 0.90 20.28
N PHE A 83 -7.66 0.34 20.87
CA PHE A 83 -9.02 0.67 20.45
C PHE A 83 -9.38 2.14 20.73
N ALA A 84 -9.02 2.65 21.91
CA ALA A 84 -9.24 4.06 22.25
C ALA A 84 -8.51 5.01 21.29
N SER A 85 -7.26 4.69 20.94
CA SER A 85 -6.49 5.47 19.96
C SER A 85 -7.07 5.35 18.55
N LEU A 86 -7.52 4.17 18.14
CA LEU A 86 -8.15 3.93 16.85
C LEU A 86 -9.44 4.74 16.69
N ASP A 87 -10.29 4.78 17.72
CA ASP A 87 -11.53 5.56 17.70
C ASP A 87 -11.23 7.06 17.61
N LYS A 88 -10.29 7.56 18.41
CA LYS A 88 -9.85 8.96 18.35
C LYS A 88 -9.29 9.32 16.98
N SER A 89 -8.47 8.45 16.40
CA SER A 89 -7.87 8.63 15.08
C SER A 89 -8.91 8.61 13.96
N THR A 90 -9.91 7.73 14.08
CA THR A 90 -11.03 7.63 13.15
C THR A 90 -11.86 8.92 13.13
N MET A 91 -12.17 9.46 14.32
CA MET A 91 -12.85 10.75 14.45
C MET A 91 -12.01 11.90 13.89
N ALA A 92 -10.70 11.92 14.17
CA ALA A 92 -9.78 12.93 13.64
C ALA A 92 -9.71 12.89 12.10
N CYS A 93 -9.73 11.70 11.48
CA CYS A 93 -9.77 11.57 10.03
C CYS A 93 -11.01 12.23 9.43
N ILE A 94 -12.20 11.89 9.95
CA ILE A 94 -13.48 12.44 9.48
C ILE A 94 -13.54 13.95 9.69
N LYS A 95 -13.13 14.43 10.86
CA LYS A 95 -13.08 15.86 11.22
C LYS A 95 -12.18 16.66 10.27
N ASN A 96 -11.11 16.06 9.77
CA ASN A 96 -10.19 16.67 8.82
C ASN A 96 -10.56 16.39 7.35
N GLY A 97 -11.78 15.95 7.07
CA GLY A 97 -12.33 15.77 5.72
C GLY A 97 -11.85 14.50 5.00
N GLY A 98 -11.28 13.54 5.71
CA GLY A 98 -10.88 12.24 5.16
C GLY A 98 -12.00 11.20 5.22
N ASP A 99 -11.90 10.20 4.33
CA ASP A 99 -12.76 9.01 4.37
C ASP A 99 -12.07 7.88 5.14
N VAL A 100 -12.79 7.17 6.00
CA VAL A 100 -12.24 6.02 6.73
C VAL A 100 -12.41 4.75 5.92
N ILE A 101 -11.31 4.08 5.61
CA ILE A 101 -11.28 2.83 4.86
C ILE A 101 -10.93 1.67 5.78
N LYS A 102 -11.80 0.66 5.82
CA LYS A 102 -11.49 -0.61 6.48
C LYS A 102 -10.68 -1.49 5.53
N ASN A 103 -9.54 -1.96 6.00
CA ASN A 103 -8.74 -2.94 5.30
C ASN A 103 -9.19 -4.35 5.68
N SER A 104 -9.95 -4.97 4.78
CA SER A 104 -10.31 -6.39 4.86
C SER A 104 -9.29 -7.31 4.19
N ARG A 105 -8.31 -6.74 3.48
CA ARG A 105 -7.30 -7.49 2.73
C ARG A 105 -6.09 -7.76 3.63
N ARG A 106 -5.43 -8.90 3.40
CA ARG A 106 -4.15 -9.23 4.04
C ARG A 106 -3.06 -9.14 2.99
N ASN A 107 -2.53 -7.94 2.77
CA ASN A 107 -1.36 -7.71 1.93
C ASN A 107 -0.22 -7.12 2.78
N GLN A 108 1.02 -7.31 2.33
CA GLN A 108 2.19 -6.85 3.07
C GLN A 108 2.36 -5.33 3.04
N GLU A 109 1.81 -4.68 2.01
CA GLU A 109 1.89 -3.23 1.83
C GLU A 109 0.89 -2.45 2.69
N PHE A 110 -0.28 -3.04 2.99
CA PHE A 110 -1.27 -2.45 3.88
C PHE A 110 -1.49 -3.36 5.09
N THR A 111 -0.70 -3.16 6.14
CA THR A 111 -0.71 -3.97 7.36
C THR A 111 -1.77 -3.55 8.38
N SER A 112 -2.11 -2.26 8.43
CA SER A 112 -3.12 -1.73 9.35
C SER A 112 -4.55 -2.16 8.98
N ARG A 113 -5.42 -2.26 10.00
CA ARG A 113 -6.82 -2.66 9.83
C ARG A 113 -7.71 -1.55 9.30
N VAL A 114 -7.33 -0.30 9.56
CA VAL A 114 -8.08 0.90 9.21
C VAL A 114 -7.10 1.94 8.68
N TYR A 115 -7.53 2.66 7.65
CA TYR A 115 -6.79 3.75 7.04
C TYR A 115 -7.66 4.99 6.95
N CYS A 116 -7.01 6.15 7.00
CA CYS A 116 -7.61 7.40 6.56
C CYS A 116 -7.23 7.65 5.10
N LYS A 117 -8.23 7.89 4.26
CA LYS A 117 -8.07 8.38 2.89
C LYS A 117 -8.21 9.91 2.92
N PRO A 118 -7.12 10.66 2.73
CA PRO A 118 -7.18 12.11 2.68
C PRO A 118 -7.96 12.58 1.46
N TYR A 119 -8.59 13.75 1.57
CA TYR A 119 -9.11 14.44 0.39
C TYR A 119 -7.95 15.08 -0.37
N LEU A 120 -7.56 14.46 -1.48
CA LEU A 120 -6.57 15.03 -2.39
C LEU A 120 -7.32 15.94 -3.38
N PRO A 121 -7.01 17.25 -3.46
CA PRO A 121 -7.57 18.09 -4.50
C PRO A 121 -7.15 17.50 -5.85
N SER A 122 -8.13 17.20 -6.70
CA SER A 122 -7.86 16.76 -8.07
C SER A 122 -7.00 17.81 -8.75
N ILE A 123 -5.78 17.46 -9.14
CA ILE A 123 -4.95 18.28 -10.00
C ILE A 123 -5.78 18.51 -11.28
N LYS A 124 -6.23 19.75 -11.47
CA LYS A 124 -6.89 20.20 -12.70
C LYS A 124 -5.86 20.47 -13.78
#